data_AF-A0A1V5T9N9-F1
#
_entry.id   AF-A0A1V5T9N9-F1
#
_cell.length_a   1.000
_cell.length_b   1.000
_cell.length_c   1.000
_cell.angle_alpha   90.00
_cell.angle_beta   90.00
_cell.angle_gamma   90.00
#
_symmetry.space_group_name_H-M   'P 1'
#
loop_
_entity.id
_entity.type
_entity.pdbx_description
1 polymer ?
#
loop_
_entity_poly.entity_id
_entity_poly.type
_entity_poly.pdbx_seq_one_letter_code
_entity_poly.pdbx_strand_id
1 'polypeptide(L)'
;MPCAESTIINLKVLANVVEFKERFYRAPWSNLADAKPGSFRLVPPEYRIPALADDYDIMKAMFFHDEPLFTEILTALHALERRINAL
;
A
#
# COMPACT_ATOMS: atom_id res chain seq x y z
N MET A 1 1.76 10.57 -9.54
CA MET A 1 1.31 11.26 -8.31
C MET A 1 2.52 11.94 -7.65
N PRO A 2 2.57 13.28 -7.57
CA PRO A 2 3.76 14.02 -7.12
C PRO A 2 4.15 13.77 -5.65
N CYS A 3 3.20 13.40 -4.80
CA CYS A 3 3.39 13.15 -3.37
C CYS A 3 4.06 11.81 -3.03
N ALA A 4 3.96 10.82 -3.93
CA ALA A 4 4.60 9.53 -3.74
C ALA A 4 6.13 9.63 -3.89
N GLU A 5 6.60 10.42 -4.85
CA GLU A 5 8.02 10.46 -5.23
C GLU A 5 8.93 11.07 -4.16
N SER A 6 8.46 12.12 -3.46
CA SER A 6 9.25 12.77 -2.40
C SER A 6 9.32 11.96 -1.10
N THR A 7 8.32 11.10 -0.84
CA THR A 7 8.23 10.35 0.42
C THR A 7 8.95 9.01 0.35
N ILE A 8 8.91 8.34 -0.81
CA ILE A 8 9.52 7.00 -1.01
C ILE A 8 11.03 7.02 -0.70
N ILE A 9 11.73 8.13 -0.99
CA ILE A 9 13.19 8.26 -0.76
C ILE A 9 13.52 8.61 0.70
N ASN A 10 12.55 9.09 1.48
CA ASN A 10 12.78 9.60 2.83
C ASN A 10 12.56 8.54 3.91
N LEU A 11 13.54 7.65 4.07
CA LEU A 11 13.54 6.60 5.11
C LEU A 11 13.36 7.13 6.54
N LYS A 12 13.61 8.43 6.80
CA LYS A 12 13.33 9.03 8.11
C LYS A 12 11.83 9.11 8.40
N VAL A 13 10.99 9.30 7.38
CA VAL A 13 9.53 9.29 7.54
C VAL A 13 9.06 7.91 7.97
N LEU A 14 9.62 6.85 7.39
CA LEU A 14 9.32 5.47 7.78
C LEU A 14 9.67 5.23 9.26
N ALA A 15 10.88 5.61 9.69
CA ALA A 15 11.30 5.47 11.08
C ALA A 15 10.38 6.22 12.06
N ASN A 16 10.02 7.46 11.74
CA ASN A 16 9.10 8.26 12.56
C ASN A 16 7.70 7.63 12.67
N VAL A 17 7.19 7.05 11.57
CA VAL A 17 5.89 6.36 11.56
C VAL A 17 5.93 5.08 12.40
N VAL A 18 7.02 4.32 12.34
CA VAL A 18 7.21 3.11 13.15
C VAL A 18 7.26 3.49 14.64
N GLU A 19 8.05 4.50 15.02
CA GLU A 19 8.12 4.97 16.41
C GLU A 19 6.75 5.44 16.93
N PHE A 20 6.03 6.22 16.13
CA PHE A 20 4.68 6.68 16.49
C PHE A 20 3.71 5.51 16.66
N LYS A 21 3.68 4.56 15.73
CA LYS A 21 2.75 3.42 15.81
C LYS A 21 3.08 2.47 16.96
N GLU A 22 4.35 2.20 17.24
CA GLU A 22 4.75 1.41 18.42
C GLU A 22 4.31 2.08 19.73
N ARG A 23 4.35 3.41 19.78
CA ARG A 23 4.02 4.17 21.00
C ARG A 23 2.52 4.37 21.23
N PHE A 24 1.74 4.60 20.17
CA PHE A 24 0.32 4.97 20.28
C PHE A 24 -0.65 3.89 19.81
N TYR A 25 -0.25 3.02 18.89
CA TYR A 25 -1.10 2.02 18.24
C TYR A 25 -0.42 0.66 18.21
N ARG A 26 0.07 0.21 19.37
CA ARG A 26 0.85 -1.02 19.50
C ARG A 26 0.03 -2.21 19.00
N ALA A 27 0.37 -2.65 17.80
CA ALA A 27 -0.26 -3.77 17.11
C ALA A 27 0.83 -4.82 16.88
N PRO A 28 1.03 -5.78 17.80
CA PRO A 28 2.12 -6.76 17.69
C PRO A 28 2.08 -7.57 16.39
N TRP A 29 0.89 -7.72 15.80
CA TRP A 29 0.63 -8.40 14.54
C TRP A 29 1.04 -7.59 13.29
N SER A 30 1.36 -6.29 13.44
CA SER A 30 1.72 -5.42 12.33
C SER A 30 3.19 -5.49 11.92
N ASN A 31 4.05 -6.13 12.73
CA ASN A 31 5.50 -6.31 12.50
C ASN A 31 6.19 -5.06 11.92
N LEU A 32 5.76 -3.88 12.37
CA LEU A 32 6.25 -2.60 11.85
C LEU A 32 7.76 -2.40 12.13
N ALA A 33 8.28 -3.05 13.17
CA ALA A 33 9.72 -3.10 13.43
C ALA A 33 10.54 -3.74 12.29
N ASP A 34 9.93 -4.63 11.51
CA ASP A 34 10.54 -5.30 10.35
C ASP A 34 10.18 -4.63 9.00
N ALA A 35 9.44 -3.51 9.03
CA ALA A 35 9.09 -2.75 7.84
C ALA A 35 10.34 -2.07 7.26
N LYS A 36 10.96 -2.73 6.29
CA LYS A 36 12.18 -2.30 5.59
C LYS A 36 11.98 -2.53 4.10
N PRO A 37 12.68 -1.77 3.24
CA PRO A 37 12.76 -2.11 1.82
C PRO A 37 13.09 -3.60 1.63
N GLY A 38 12.24 -4.31 0.89
CA GLY A 38 12.32 -5.76 0.67
C GLY A 38 11.25 -6.57 1.43
N SER A 39 10.65 -6.02 2.49
CA SER A 39 9.61 -6.71 3.27
C SER A 39 8.18 -6.22 3.01
N PHE A 40 8.02 -5.12 2.27
CA PHE A 40 6.69 -4.55 2.01
C PHE A 40 5.89 -5.41 1.03
N ARG A 41 4.61 -5.62 1.38
CA ARG A 41 3.60 -6.25 0.52
C ARG A 41 2.42 -5.29 0.40
N LEU A 42 2.32 -4.63 -0.73
CA LEU A 42 1.20 -3.75 -1.08
C LEU A 42 0.16 -4.50 -1.90
N VAL A 43 0.59 -5.47 -2.70
CA VAL A 43 -0.30 -6.25 -3.55
C VAL A 43 -0.94 -7.37 -2.72
N PRO A 44 -2.27 -7.52 -2.78
CA PRO A 44 -2.95 -8.61 -2.10
C PRO A 44 -2.55 -9.97 -2.69
N PRO A 45 -2.62 -11.06 -1.89
CA PRO A 45 -2.40 -12.40 -2.41
C PRO A 45 -3.35 -12.74 -3.57
N GLU A 46 -2.87 -13.51 -4.56
CA GLU A 46 -3.63 -13.84 -5.79
C GLU A 46 -5.03 -14.39 -5.52
N TYR A 47 -5.18 -15.23 -4.50
CA TYR A 47 -6.47 -15.83 -4.15
C TYR A 47 -7.53 -14.82 -3.67
N ARG A 48 -7.12 -13.62 -3.23
CA ARG A 48 -8.05 -12.55 -2.80
C ARG A 48 -8.42 -11.59 -3.92
N ILE A 49 -7.66 -11.59 -5.02
CA ILE A 49 -7.86 -10.65 -6.13
C ILE A 49 -9.29 -10.73 -6.69
N PRO A 50 -9.89 -11.91 -6.94
CA PRO A 50 -11.25 -12.00 -7.47
C PRO A 50 -12.29 -11.36 -6.55
N ALA A 51 -12.26 -11.70 -5.26
CA ALA A 51 -13.20 -11.14 -4.29
C ALA A 51 -13.07 -9.61 -4.15
N LEU A 52 -11.84 -9.09 -4.21
CA LEU A 52 -11.59 -7.65 -4.18
C LEU A 52 -12.05 -6.95 -5.47
N ALA A 53 -11.97 -7.62 -6.62
CA ALA A 53 -12.48 -7.09 -7.88
C ALA A 53 -14.02 -7.00 -7.85
N ASP A 54 -14.69 -8.04 -7.34
CA ASP A 54 -16.15 -8.05 -7.17
C ASP A 54 -16.61 -6.94 -6.20
N ASP A 55 -15.93 -6.81 -5.04
CA ASP A 55 -16.20 -5.74 -4.08
C ASP A 55 -15.94 -4.36 -4.70
N TYR A 56 -14.85 -4.21 -5.47
CA TYR A 56 -14.55 -2.97 -6.18
C TYR A 56 -15.67 -2.60 -7.15
N ASP A 57 -16.18 -3.58 -7.92
CA ASP A 57 -17.27 -3.40 -8.88
C ASP A 57 -18.59 -2.97 -8.22
N ILE A 58 -18.89 -3.49 -7.03
CA ILE A 58 -20.06 -3.07 -6.24
C ILE A 58 -19.89 -1.61 -5.75
N MET A 59 -18.68 -1.24 -5.33
CA MET A 59 -18.38 0.10 -4.82
C MET A 59 -18.39 1.18 -5.91
N LYS A 60 -18.27 0.79 -7.20
CA LYS A 60 -18.31 1.71 -8.35
C LYS A 60 -19.48 2.67 -8.34
N ALA A 61 -20.64 2.18 -7.91
CA ALA A 61 -21.87 2.97 -7.81
C ALA A 61 -21.78 4.15 -6.82
N MET A 62 -20.77 4.19 -5.95
CA MET A 62 -20.55 5.27 -4.98
C MET A 62 -19.56 6.34 -5.48
N PHE A 63 -18.86 6.11 -6.60
CA PHE A 63 -17.94 7.10 -7.15
C PHE A 63 -18.68 8.11 -8.04
N PHE A 64 -18.39 9.40 -7.80
CA PHE A 64 -19.00 10.51 -8.56
C PHE A 64 -18.21 10.90 -9.83
N HIS A 65 -17.17 10.13 -10.17
CA HIS A 65 -16.26 10.38 -11.29
C HIS A 65 -15.87 9.07 -11.97
N ASP A 66 -15.30 9.14 -13.18
CA ASP A 66 -14.69 7.99 -13.83
C ASP A 66 -13.58 7.43 -12.95
N GLU A 67 -13.74 6.17 -12.55
CA GLU A 67 -12.77 5.47 -11.72
C GLU A 67 -11.80 4.66 -12.59
N PRO A 68 -10.54 4.52 -12.15
CA PRO A 68 -9.58 3.69 -12.85
C PRO A 68 -10.01 2.22 -12.81
N LEU A 69 -9.55 1.43 -13.78
CA LEU A 69 -9.80 0.00 -13.75
C LEU A 69 -9.07 -0.64 -12.55
N PHE A 70 -9.70 -1.63 -11.93
CA PHE A 70 -9.09 -2.37 -10.83
C PHE A 70 -7.71 -2.93 -11.20
N THR A 71 -7.53 -3.36 -12.45
CA THR A 71 -6.26 -3.84 -13.01
C THR A 71 -5.18 -2.74 -13.08
N GLU A 72 -5.57 -1.49 -13.36
CA GLU A 72 -4.64 -0.35 -13.35
C GLU A 72 -4.16 -0.04 -11.93
N ILE A 73 -5.06 -0.13 -10.94
CA ILE A 73 -4.73 0.00 -9.52
C ILE A 73 -3.72 -1.08 -9.12
N LEU A 74 -4.00 -2.35 -9.44
CA LEU A 74 -3.08 -3.46 -9.14
C LEU A 74 -1.72 -3.28 -9.81
N THR A 75 -1.70 -2.81 -11.06
CA THR A 75 -0.45 -2.55 -11.79
C THR A 75 0.37 -1.44 -11.12
N ALA A 76 -0.29 -0.36 -10.71
CA ALA A 76 0.35 0.74 -9.99
C ALA A 76 0.89 0.28 -8.62
N LEU A 77 0.14 -0.54 -7.87
CA LEU A 77 0.58 -1.13 -6.60
C LEU A 77 1.79 -2.04 -6.79
N HIS A 78 1.80 -2.90 -7.82
CA HIS A 78 2.95 -3.73 -8.16
C HIS A 78 4.19 -2.91 -8.51
N ALA A 79 4.04 -1.83 -9.28
CA ALA A 79 5.14 -0.94 -9.60
C ALA A 79 5.67 -0.23 -8.35
N LEU A 80 4.77 0.21 -7.46
CA LEU A 80 5.13 0.87 -6.22
C LEU A 80 5.84 -0.07 -5.24
N GLU A 81 5.33 -1.29 -5.07
CA GLU A 81 5.93 -2.32 -4.21
C GLU A 81 7.36 -2.63 -4.66
N ARG A 82 7.57 -2.85 -5.97
CA ARG A 82 8.91 -3.09 -6.53
C ARG A 82 9.84 -1.90 -6.30
N ARG A 83 9.35 -0.67 -6.47
CA ARG A 83 10.14 0.54 -6.25
C ARG A 83 10.56 0.68 -4.79
N ILE A 84 9.63 0.49 -3.85
CA ILE A 84 9.93 0.59 -2.41
C ILE A 84 10.87 -0.53 -1.97
N ASN A 85 10.67 -1.75 -2.48
CA ASN A 85 11.51 -2.90 -2.13
C ASN A 85 12.89 -2.91 -2.81
N ALA A 86 13.12 -2.04 -3.80
CA ALA A 86 14.41 -1.88 -4.47
C ALA A 86 15.26 -0.71 -3.94
N LEU A 87 14.77 0.01 -2.92
CA LEU A 87 15.51 1.05 -2.20
C LEU A 87 16.47 0.45 -1.17
#